data_AF-A0A661NG65-F1
#
_entry.id   AF-A0A661NG65-F1
#
_cell.length_a   1.000
_cell.length_b   1.000
_cell.length_c   1.000
_cell.angle_alpha   90.00
_cell.angle_beta   90.00
_cell.angle_gamma   90.00
#
_symmetry.space_group_name_H-M   'P 1'
#
loop_
_entity.id
_entity.type
_entity.pdbx_description
1 polymer ?
#
loop_
_entity_poly.entity_id
_entity_poly.type
_entity_poly.pdbx_seq_one_letter_code
_entity_poly.pdbx_strand_id
1 'polypeptide(L)'
;MASGEQLAGTYELDELLATRGDVALYRARGLNRDVLIRLLAPTDANRRHFMRDARLFSYTAAPAEPELADTGVTQLHMYQVFVWRGDYDWRVMLNERLPGCDDD
;
A
#
# COMPACT_ATOMS: atom_id res chain seq x y z
N MET A 1 -0.42 -10.87 -18.74
CA MET A 1 -0.82 -9.78 -17.81
C MET A 1 -0.17 -8.52 -18.36
N ALA A 2 -0.94 -7.45 -18.58
CA ALA A 2 -0.39 -6.21 -19.14
C ALA A 2 0.26 -5.42 -18.00
N SER A 3 1.60 -5.31 -18.01
CA SER A 3 2.31 -4.31 -17.22
C SER A 3 1.94 -2.92 -17.74
N GLY A 4 1.79 -1.93 -16.85
CA GLY A 4 1.46 -0.55 -17.24
C GLY A 4 0.04 -0.08 -16.89
N GLU A 5 -0.68 -0.79 -16.01
CA GLU A 5 -1.93 -0.27 -15.46
C GLU A 5 -1.66 1.01 -14.66
N GLN A 6 -2.39 2.09 -14.96
CA GLN A 6 -2.26 3.36 -14.25
C GLN A 6 -3.23 3.43 -13.07
N LEU A 7 -2.68 3.60 -11.87
CA LEU A 7 -3.44 3.94 -10.69
C LEU A 7 -3.51 5.46 -10.51
N ALA A 8 -4.74 5.97 -10.37
CA ALA A 8 -5.02 7.40 -10.19
C ALA A 8 -4.38 8.32 -11.25
N GLY A 9 -4.09 7.79 -12.45
CA GLY A 9 -3.41 8.51 -13.53
C GLY A 9 -1.99 8.98 -13.21
N THR A 10 -1.41 8.53 -12.10
CA THR A 10 -0.13 9.05 -11.56
C THR A 10 0.90 7.95 -11.34
N TYR A 11 0.46 6.75 -10.99
CA TYR A 11 1.35 5.64 -10.65
C TYR A 11 1.20 4.51 -11.66
N GLU A 12 2.30 4.04 -12.21
CA GLU A 12 2.34 2.90 -13.12
C GLU A 12 2.64 1.64 -12.33
N LEU A 13 1.70 0.68 -12.31
CA LEU A 13 1.90 -0.61 -11.65
C LEU A 13 2.83 -1.49 -12.50
N ASP A 14 3.99 -1.83 -11.93
CA ASP A 14 5.06 -2.58 -12.61
C ASP A 14 4.97 -4.07 -12.29
N GLU A 15 5.04 -4.43 -11.00
CA GLU A 15 5.09 -5.82 -10.54
C GLU A 15 4.17 -6.04 -9.33
N LEU A 16 3.33 -7.09 -9.38
CA LEU A 16 2.62 -7.59 -8.21
C LEU A 16 3.60 -8.40 -7.34
N LEU A 17 3.91 -7.90 -6.14
CA LEU A 17 4.85 -8.55 -5.22
C LEU A 17 4.19 -9.67 -4.41
N ALA A 18 2.97 -9.42 -3.91
CA ALA A 18 2.21 -10.40 -3.14
C ALA A 18 0.74 -10.01 -2.95
N THR A 19 -0.08 -11.00 -2.57
CA THR A 19 -1.46 -10.82 -2.12
C THR A 19 -1.68 -11.52 -0.79
N ARG A 20 -2.53 -10.95 0.06
CA ARG A 20 -2.98 -11.55 1.32
C ARG A 20 -4.40 -11.08 1.63
N GLY A 21 -5.38 -11.99 1.54
CA GLY A 21 -6.79 -11.63 1.65
C GLY A 21 -7.17 -10.56 0.64
N ASP A 22 -7.78 -9.47 1.13
CA ASP A 22 -8.21 -8.32 0.32
C ASP A 22 -7.08 -7.31 0.02
N VAL A 23 -5.84 -7.62 0.37
CA VAL A 23 -4.68 -6.74 0.19
C VAL A 23 -3.79 -7.25 -0.93
N ALA A 24 -3.44 -6.36 -1.86
CA ALA A 24 -2.44 -6.60 -2.88
C ALA A 24 -1.31 -5.57 -2.77
N LEU A 25 -0.06 -6.02 -2.86
CA LEU A 25 1.12 -5.16 -2.81
C LEU A 25 1.81 -5.15 -4.16
N TYR A 26 2.01 -3.96 -4.70
CA TYR A 26 2.68 -3.74 -5.97
C TYR A 26 3.96 -2.93 -5.78
N ARG A 27 4.98 -3.27 -6.57
CA ARG A 27 6.01 -2.30 -6.95
C ARG A 27 5.46 -1.47 -8.10
N ALA A 28 5.61 -0.16 -7.99
CA ALA A 28 5.12 0.78 -8.98
C ALA A 28 6.11 1.92 -9.19
N ARG A 29 5.96 2.63 -10.31
CA ARG A 29 6.73 3.84 -10.61
C ARG A 29 5.84 5.06 -10.44
N GLY A 30 6.21 5.94 -9.53
CA GLY A 30 5.63 7.28 -9.43
C GLY A 30 6.40 8.29 -10.29
N LEU A 31 5.95 9.54 -10.31
CA LEU A 31 6.50 10.62 -11.16
C LEU A 31 8.04 10.75 -11.12
N ASN A 32 8.67 10.57 -9.96
CA ASN A 32 10.11 10.79 -9.78
C ASN A 32 10.81 9.73 -8.93
N ARG A 33 10.13 8.62 -8.58
CA ARG A 33 10.69 7.59 -7.70
C ARG A 33 9.92 6.29 -7.81
N ASP A 34 10.61 5.19 -7.51
CA ASP A 34 9.96 3.90 -7.27
C ASP A 34 9.18 3.95 -5.94
N VAL A 35 8.00 3.33 -5.93
CA VAL A 35 7.10 3.29 -4.79
C VAL A 35 6.57 1.88 -4.58
N LEU A 36 6.10 1.63 -3.36
CA LEU A 36 5.22 0.52 -3.05
C LEU A 36 3.79 0.99 -2.99
N ILE A 37 2.87 0.20 -3.53
CA ILE A 37 1.46 0.50 -3.46
C ILE A 37 0.74 -0.67 -2.82
N ARG A 38 0.09 -0.40 -1.69
CA ARG A 38 -0.84 -1.30 -1.03
C ARG A 38 -2.25 -0.99 -1.53
N LEU A 39 -2.85 -1.91 -2.30
CA LEU A 39 -4.24 -1.84 -2.72
C LEU A 39 -5.11 -2.64 -1.75
N LEU A 40 -6.26 -2.08 -1.38
CA LEU A 40 -7.28 -2.75 -0.57
C LEU A 40 -8.63 -2.67 -1.29
N ALA A 41 -9.40 -3.77 -1.24
CA ALA A 41 -10.80 -3.73 -1.65
C ALA A 41 -11.58 -2.69 -0.83
N PRO A 42 -12.53 -1.93 -1.42
CA PRO A 42 -13.23 -0.83 -0.77
C PRO A 42 -14.38 -1.33 0.13
N THR A 43 -14.10 -2.34 0.96
CA THR A 43 -15.04 -2.85 1.96
C THR A 43 -15.11 -1.90 3.15
N ASP A 44 -16.23 -1.93 3.89
CA ASP A 44 -16.41 -1.10 5.09
C ASP A 44 -15.37 -1.41 6.18
N ALA A 45 -14.94 -2.66 6.28
CA ALA A 45 -13.84 -3.06 7.15
C ALA A 45 -12.54 -2.36 6.74
N ASN A 46 -12.14 -2.50 5.47
CA ASN A 46 -10.91 -1.90 4.96
C ASN A 46 -10.93 -0.37 5.04
N ARG A 47 -12.08 0.29 4.84
CA ARG A 47 -12.22 1.75 4.99
C ARG A 47 -11.90 2.24 6.40
N ARG A 48 -12.39 1.54 7.42
CA ARG A 48 -12.12 1.88 8.83
C ARG A 48 -10.63 1.69 9.16
N HIS A 49 -10.01 0.62 8.66
CA HIS A 49 -8.59 0.36 8.87
C HIS A 49 -7.68 1.33 8.11
N PHE A 50 -8.02 1.64 6.86
CA PHE A 50 -7.29 2.57 6.00
C PHE A 50 -7.08 3.93 6.66
N MET A 51 -8.14 4.49 7.25
CA MET A 51 -8.10 5.77 7.97
C MET A 51 -7.26 5.70 9.26
N ARG A 52 -7.17 4.54 9.90
CA ARG A 52 -6.40 4.35 11.14
C ARG A 52 -4.91 4.15 10.86
N ASP A 53 -4.57 3.37 9.85
CA ASP A 53 -3.19 3.02 9.48
C ASP A 53 -2.41 4.22 8.92
N ALA A 54 -3.06 5.08 8.12
CA ALA A 54 -2.43 6.29 7.59
C ALA A 54 -1.85 7.21 8.70
N ARG A 55 -2.40 7.10 9.92
CA ARG A 55 -1.98 7.85 11.10
C ARG A 55 -0.81 7.21 11.87
N LEU A 56 -0.56 5.91 11.70
CA LEU A 56 0.51 5.17 12.37
C LEU A 56 1.84 5.29 11.61
N PHE A 57 1.82 5.15 10.28
CA PHE A 57 3.00 5.32 9.43
C PHE A 57 3.52 6.76 9.36
N SER A 58 2.71 7.74 9.77
CA SER A 58 3.12 9.15 9.85
C SER A 58 3.85 9.51 11.16
N TYR A 59 3.86 8.63 12.17
CA TYR A 59 4.36 8.96 13.52
C TYR A 59 5.56 8.13 14.01
N THR A 60 5.93 7.05 13.33
CA THR A 60 6.95 6.11 13.85
C THR A 60 8.04 5.69 12.86
N ALA A 61 8.15 6.36 11.70
CA ALA A 61 9.15 6.00 10.71
C ALA A 61 10.58 6.06 11.27
N ALA A 62 11.07 4.92 11.75
CA ALA A 62 12.50 4.70 11.89
C ALA A 62 13.15 4.96 10.51
N PRO A 63 14.43 5.36 10.43
CA PRO A 63 15.06 5.75 9.15
C PRO A 63 14.97 4.71 8.02
N ALA A 64 14.74 3.44 8.37
CA ALA A 64 14.59 2.31 7.46
C ALA A 64 13.12 1.98 7.08
N GLU A 65 12.12 2.62 7.71
CA GLU A 65 10.71 2.36 7.42
C GLU A 65 10.23 3.09 6.16
N PRO A 66 9.30 2.50 5.40
CA PRO A 66 8.75 3.08 4.19
C PRO A 66 7.84 4.25 4.56
N GLU A 67 8.19 5.43 4.05
CA GLU A 67 7.46 6.67 4.29
C GLU A 67 6.17 6.67 3.47
N LEU A 68 5.02 6.87 4.13
CA LEU A 68 3.74 7.04 3.46
C LEU A 68 3.74 8.35 2.67
N ALA A 69 3.73 8.24 1.34
CA ALA A 69 3.80 9.38 0.42
C ALA A 69 2.41 9.89 0.01
N ASP A 70 1.44 8.99 -0.13
CA ASP A 70 0.11 9.32 -0.65
C ASP A 70 -0.93 8.26 -0.25
N THR A 71 -2.20 8.65 -0.23
CA THR A 71 -3.33 7.76 0.00
C THR A 71 -4.52 8.21 -0.82
N GLY A 72 -5.29 7.28 -1.36
CA GLY A 72 -6.52 7.65 -2.03
C GLY A 72 -7.54 6.52 -2.14
N VAL A 73 -8.70 6.89 -2.65
CA VAL A 73 -9.83 5.99 -2.88
C VAL A 73 -10.28 6.14 -4.32
N THR A 74 -10.33 5.03 -5.04
CA THR A 74 -10.90 4.91 -6.38
C THR A 74 -12.23 4.16 -6.30
N GLN A 75 -12.94 4.03 -7.43
CA GLN A 75 -14.17 3.22 -7.49
C GLN A 75 -13.91 1.74 -7.18
N LEU A 76 -12.71 1.23 -7.46
CA LEU A 76 -12.39 -0.19 -7.37
C LEU A 76 -11.51 -0.54 -6.16
N HIS A 77 -10.68 0.39 -5.70
CA HIS A 77 -9.66 0.13 -4.69
C HIS A 77 -9.41 1.36 -3.81
N MET A 78 -9.05 1.13 -2.56
CA MET A 78 -8.32 2.11 -1.74
C MET A 78 -6.83 1.82 -1.87
N TYR A 79 -6.00 2.86 -1.89
CA TYR A 79 -4.56 2.71 -2.09
C TYR A 79 -3.75 3.53 -1.10
N GLN A 80 -2.64 2.96 -0.65
CA GLN A 80 -1.61 3.64 0.12
C GLN A 80 -0.30 3.52 -0.63
N VAL A 81 0.37 4.64 -0.85
CA VAL A 81 1.62 4.74 -1.58
C VAL A 81 2.74 5.01 -0.59
N PHE A 82 3.79 4.22 -0.67
CA PHE A 82 4.96 4.36 0.18
C PHE A 82 6.21 4.55 -0.66
N VAL A 83 7.12 5.40 -0.20
CA VAL A 83 8.42 5.55 -0.85
C VAL A 83 9.19 4.24 -0.70
N TRP A 84 9.60 3.64 -1.82
CA TRP A 84 10.44 2.44 -1.78
C TRP A 84 11.83 2.82 -1.29
N ARG A 85 12.27 2.18 -0.20
CA ARG A 85 13.65 2.22 0.28
C ARG A 85 14.21 0.82 0.08
N GLY A 86 15.17 0.69 -0.83
CA GLY A 86 15.54 -0.60 -1.45
C GLY A 86 16.08 -1.69 -0.51
N ASP A 87 16.32 -1.35 0.75
CA ASP A 87 16.76 -2.22 1.83
C ASP A 87 15.63 -2.66 2.78
N TYR A 88 14.42 -2.10 2.64
CA TYR A 88 13.28 -2.44 3.49
C TYR A 88 12.60 -3.75 3.05
N ASP A 89 12.46 -4.70 3.97
CA ASP A 89 11.69 -5.93 3.74
C ASP A 89 10.19 -5.63 3.76
N TRP A 90 9.66 -5.28 2.59
CA TRP A 90 8.25 -4.99 2.34
C TRP A 90 7.28 -6.08 2.83
N ARG A 91 7.75 -7.32 3.06
CA ARG A 91 6.93 -8.37 3.68
C ARG A 91 6.47 -8.00 5.08
N VAL A 92 7.18 -7.10 5.77
CA VAL A 92 6.75 -6.55 7.05
C VAL A 92 5.43 -5.79 6.89
N MET A 93 5.26 -4.97 5.84
CA MET A 93 3.99 -4.25 5.59
C MET A 93 2.79 -5.14 5.26
N LEU A 94 3.05 -6.37 4.78
CA LEU A 94 2.01 -7.39 4.55
C LEU A 94 1.71 -8.24 5.78
N ASN A 95 2.67 -8.32 6.71
CA ASN A 95 2.59 -9.14 7.91
C ASN A 95 2.29 -8.35 9.18
N GLU A 96 2.43 -7.03 9.15
CA GLU A 96 1.82 -6.16 10.13
C GLU A 96 0.32 -6.46 10.13
N ARG A 97 -0.11 -7.18 11.17
CA ARG A 97 -1.50 -7.45 11.45
C ARG A 97 -2.23 -6.12 11.31
N LEU A 98 -3.14 -5.99 10.35
CA LEU A 98 -4.16 -4.94 10.39
C LEU A 98 -4.81 -5.07 11.76
N PRO A 99 -4.60 -4.13 12.71
CA PRO A 99 -5.05 -4.39 14.07
C PRO A 99 -6.59 -4.36 14.07
N GLY A 100 -7.22 -5.50 14.30
CA GLY A 100 -8.67 -5.70 14.14
C GLY A 100 -9.10 -6.59 12.97
N CYS A 101 -8.17 -7.21 12.26
CA CYS A 101 -8.45 -8.48 11.57
C CYS A 101 -8.35 -9.58 12.63
N ASP A 102 -9.41 -9.73 13.43
CA ASP A 102 -9.58 -10.99 14.15
C ASP A 102 -9.91 -12.08 13.12
N ASP A 103 -9.39 -13.28 13.37
CA ASP A 103 -9.46 -14.48 12.52
C ASP A 103 -10.91 -15.03 12.38
N ASP A 104 -11.78 -14.34 11.64
CA ASP A 104 -13.02 -14.90 11.09
C ASP A 104 -13.07 -14.80 9.55
#